data_AF-A0A3C0ZTG9-F1
#
_entry.id   AF-A0A3C0ZTG9-F1
#
_cell.length_a   1.000
_cell.length_b   1.000
_cell.length_c   1.000
_cell.angle_alpha   90.00
_cell.angle_beta   90.00
_cell.angle_gamma   90.00
#
_symmetry.space_group_name_H-M   'P 1'
#
loop_
_entity.id
_entity.type
_entity.pdbx_description
1 polymer ?
#
loop_
_entity_poly.entity_id
_entity_poly.type
_entity_poly.pdbx_seq_one_letter_code
_entity_poly.pdbx_strand_id
1 'polypeptide(L)'
;ADTKLPTYRELQLEEIADILPLIDYIFPNEKEASYYSGISLEEDGETPLSDKYRKMADVFRGYGIRNVIIKAGADGCYVSGEEGTFHLPALPVEVVDSTGAGDNFVAGFLSGILRGEGLTACAERGRRQAAICISRMGASEEKE
;
A
#
# COMPACT_ATOMS: atom_id res chain seq x y z
N ALA A 1 5.07 3.66 -6.96
CA ALA A 1 6.43 3.99 -6.49
C ALA A 1 6.48 3.65 -5.01
N ASP A 2 7.53 2.96 -4.56
CA ASP A 2 7.86 2.77 -3.13
C ASP A 2 8.60 4.03 -2.68
N THR A 3 7.93 4.91 -1.93
CA THR A 3 8.42 6.27 -1.69
C THR A 3 9.16 6.33 -0.36
N LYS A 4 10.43 5.88 -0.34
CA LYS A 4 11.30 6.15 0.81
C LYS A 4 11.21 7.64 1.19
N LEU A 5 10.90 7.90 2.46
CA LEU A 5 10.79 9.26 2.99
C LEU A 5 12.08 10.03 2.67
N PRO A 6 11.99 11.22 2.06
CA PRO A 6 13.17 11.93 1.60
C PRO A 6 14.01 12.44 2.78
N THR A 7 15.31 12.11 2.76
CA THR A 7 16.24 12.39 3.88
C THR A 7 16.82 13.80 3.88
N TYR A 8 16.66 14.56 2.78
CA TYR A 8 17.29 15.89 2.60
C TYR A 8 16.30 17.02 2.36
N ARG A 9 15.05 16.71 2.00
CA ARG A 9 13.99 17.69 1.78
C ARG A 9 12.65 17.01 2.00
N GLU A 10 11.85 17.54 2.90
CA GLU A 10 10.45 17.14 3.03
C GLU A 10 9.72 17.52 1.74
N LEU A 11 9.20 16.51 1.03
CA LEU A 11 8.38 16.70 -0.16
C LEU A 11 6.92 16.62 0.28
N GLN A 12 6.13 17.65 0.01
CA GLN A 12 4.70 17.67 0.28
C GLN A 12 3.89 17.37 -0.99
N LEU A 13 2.69 16.81 -0.85
CA LEU A 13 1.84 16.47 -2.01
C LEU A 13 1.50 17.71 -2.84
N GLU A 14 1.32 18.84 -2.18
CA GLU A 14 1.03 20.15 -2.76
C GLU A 14 2.12 20.58 -3.76
N GLU A 15 3.38 20.24 -3.50
CA GLU A 15 4.52 20.61 -4.36
C GLU A 15 4.52 19.86 -5.70
N ILE A 16 3.80 18.74 -5.79
CA ILE A 16 3.69 17.90 -6.98
C ILE A 16 2.25 17.70 -7.44
N ALA A 17 1.31 18.54 -6.96
CA ALA A 17 -0.12 18.37 -7.17
C ALA A 17 -0.50 18.26 -8.66
N ASP A 18 0.20 18.95 -9.56
CA ASP A 18 -0.08 18.94 -11.00
C ASP A 18 0.12 17.57 -11.67
N ILE A 19 0.97 16.70 -11.10
CA ILE A 19 1.24 15.37 -11.66
C ILE A 19 0.45 14.25 -10.95
N LEU A 20 -0.08 14.50 -9.75
CA LEU A 20 -0.82 13.49 -8.99
C LEU A 20 -2.06 12.95 -9.73
N PRO A 21 -2.84 13.76 -10.48
CA PRO A 21 -3.95 13.26 -11.31
C PRO A 21 -3.53 12.29 -12.42
N LEU A 22 -2.24 12.29 -12.80
CA LEU A 22 -1.71 11.39 -13.83
C LEU A 22 -1.39 10.00 -13.28
N ILE A 23 -1.45 9.79 -11.97
CA ILE A 23 -1.12 8.53 -11.32
C ILE A 23 -2.36 7.62 -11.28
N ASP A 24 -2.30 6.50 -12.00
CA ASP A 24 -3.34 5.46 -11.97
C ASP A 24 -3.35 4.70 -10.63
N TYR A 25 -2.16 4.34 -10.12
CA TYR A 25 -1.99 3.54 -8.90
C TYR A 25 -0.84 4.08 -8.06
N ILE A 26 -1.09 4.30 -6.77
CA ILE A 26 -0.06 4.60 -5.76
C ILE A 26 -0.07 3.55 -4.66
N PHE A 27 1.12 3.20 -4.16
CA PHE A 27 1.33 2.11 -3.20
C PHE A 27 2.11 2.57 -1.96
N PRO A 28 1.62 3.58 -1.21
CA PRO A 28 2.30 4.00 0.00
C PRO A 28 2.29 2.87 1.04
N ASN A 29 3.33 2.78 1.86
CA ASN A 29 3.19 2.09 3.15
C ASN A 29 2.44 2.96 4.16
N GLU A 30 2.03 2.41 5.30
CA GLU A 30 1.28 3.14 6.33
C GLU A 30 1.99 4.40 6.85
N LYS A 31 3.34 4.40 6.93
CA LYS A 31 4.12 5.56 7.40
C LYS A 31 4.17 6.66 6.35
N GLU A 32 4.34 6.29 5.08
CA GLU A 32 4.26 7.22 3.95
C GLU A 32 2.84 7.80 3.84
N ALA A 33 1.81 6.96 3.96
CA ALA A 33 0.43 7.40 3.93
C ALA A 33 0.12 8.37 5.08
N SER A 34 0.60 8.08 6.29
CA SER A 34 0.49 8.96 7.46
C SER A 34 1.20 10.28 7.23
N TYR A 35 2.45 10.23 6.75
CA TYR A 35 3.27 11.41 6.49
C TYR A 35 2.61 12.36 5.47
N TYR A 36 2.25 11.85 4.29
CA TYR A 36 1.70 12.68 3.21
C TYR A 36 0.27 13.15 3.46
N SER A 37 -0.50 12.44 4.27
CA SER A 37 -1.88 12.84 4.59
C SER A 37 -1.97 13.74 5.83
N GLY A 38 -0.91 13.84 6.63
CA GLY A 38 -0.92 14.49 7.94
C GLY A 38 -1.75 13.76 9.01
N ILE A 39 -2.22 12.53 8.74
CA ILE A 39 -3.03 11.75 9.67
C ILE A 39 -2.12 10.83 10.47
N SER A 40 -2.10 10.99 11.79
CA SER A 40 -1.26 10.18 12.68
C SER A 40 -1.75 8.73 12.78
N LEU A 41 -0.81 7.78 12.72
CA LEU A 41 -1.06 6.38 13.07
C LEU A 41 -1.26 6.19 14.58
N GLU A 42 -0.68 7.06 15.41
CA GLU A 42 -0.74 6.95 16.87
C GLU A 42 -2.17 7.13 17.40
N GLU A 43 -2.51 6.41 18.46
CA GLU A 43 -3.83 6.38 19.09
C GLU A 43 -4.25 7.79 19.56
N ASP A 44 -5.33 8.29 18.96
CA ASP A 44 -6.18 9.34 19.56
C ASP A 44 -7.22 8.71 20.52
N GLY A 45 -7.14 7.39 20.76
CA GLY A 45 -8.00 6.62 21.66
C GLY A 45 -9.40 6.31 21.11
N GLU A 46 -9.80 6.90 19.97
CA GLU A 46 -11.19 6.85 19.50
C GLU A 46 -11.34 6.39 18.04
N THR A 47 -10.33 6.59 17.17
CA THR A 47 -10.44 6.27 15.74
C THR A 47 -9.87 4.88 15.40
N PRO A 48 -10.68 3.93 14.90
CA PRO A 48 -10.19 2.65 14.38
C PRO A 48 -9.14 2.84 13.27
N LEU A 49 -8.16 1.94 13.21
CA LEU A 49 -7.08 2.00 12.21
C LEU A 49 -7.61 1.97 10.77
N SER A 50 -8.67 1.19 10.52
CA SER A 50 -9.38 1.17 9.23
C SER A 50 -9.96 2.52 8.82
N ASP A 51 -10.47 3.31 9.76
CA ASP A 51 -10.95 4.67 9.51
C ASP A 51 -9.78 5.63 9.26
N LYS A 52 -8.62 5.41 9.88
CA LYS A 52 -7.40 6.18 9.59
C LYS A 52 -6.93 5.92 8.17
N TYR A 53 -6.84 4.66 7.73
CA TYR A 53 -6.46 4.33 6.36
C TYR A 53 -7.44 4.89 5.34
N ARG A 54 -8.75 4.90 5.65
CA ARG A 54 -9.75 5.58 4.81
C ARG A 54 -9.41 7.06 4.65
N LYS A 55 -9.28 7.79 5.75
CA LYS A 55 -8.97 9.23 5.74
C LYS A 55 -7.65 9.51 5.01
N MET A 56 -6.61 8.68 5.20
CA MET A 56 -5.34 8.79 4.49
C MET A 56 -5.53 8.62 2.98
N ALA A 57 -6.23 7.58 2.56
CA ALA A 57 -6.50 7.32 1.16
C ALA A 57 -7.33 8.44 0.53
N ASP A 58 -8.31 8.99 1.25
CA ASP A 58 -9.14 10.11 0.79
C ASP A 58 -8.32 11.35 0.47
N VAL A 59 -7.24 11.63 1.20
CA VAL A 59 -6.31 12.74 0.87
C VAL A 59 -5.67 12.50 -0.50
N PHE A 60 -5.09 11.33 -0.74
CA PHE A 60 -4.50 10.98 -2.05
C PHE A 60 -5.53 11.01 -3.18
N ARG A 61 -6.75 10.51 -2.94
CA ARG A 61 -7.86 10.54 -3.91
C ARG A 61 -8.31 11.98 -4.19
N GLY A 62 -8.27 12.86 -3.19
CA GLY A 62 -8.56 14.29 -3.31
C GLY A 62 -7.60 15.03 -4.25
N TYR A 63 -6.36 14.52 -4.40
CA TYR A 63 -5.38 14.98 -5.38
C TYR A 63 -5.58 14.39 -6.79
N GLY A 64 -6.63 13.60 -7.03
CA GLY A 64 -6.96 13.04 -8.34
C GLY A 64 -6.32 11.69 -8.66
N ILE A 65 -5.56 11.08 -7.73
CA ILE A 65 -4.99 9.74 -7.91
C ILE A 65 -6.13 8.73 -8.02
N ARG A 66 -6.11 7.80 -8.99
CA ARG A 66 -7.26 6.91 -9.26
C ARG A 66 -7.40 5.75 -8.29
N ASN A 67 -6.30 5.11 -7.92
CA ASN A 67 -6.29 3.96 -7.02
C ASN A 67 -5.17 4.09 -5.98
N VAL A 68 -5.53 3.99 -4.71
CA VAL A 68 -4.63 4.12 -3.57
C VAL A 68 -4.62 2.80 -2.81
N ILE A 69 -3.43 2.20 -2.68
CA ILE A 69 -3.24 0.92 -2.00
C ILE A 69 -2.25 1.12 -0.86
N ILE A 70 -2.76 1.23 0.36
CA ILE A 70 -1.94 1.40 1.56
C ILE A 70 -1.50 0.02 2.04
N LYS A 71 -0.18 -0.22 2.02
CA LYS A 71 0.46 -1.43 2.55
C LYS A 71 0.66 -1.27 4.06
N ALA A 72 -0.01 -2.09 4.87
CA ALA A 72 -0.13 -1.93 6.31
C ALA A 72 0.49 -3.10 7.11
N GLY A 73 1.52 -3.76 6.56
CA GLY A 73 2.28 -4.80 7.27
C GLY A 73 1.37 -5.89 7.85
N ALA A 74 1.37 -6.02 9.18
CA ALA A 74 0.56 -7.01 9.91
C ALA A 74 -0.95 -6.77 9.81
N ASP A 75 -1.39 -5.53 9.53
CA ASP A 75 -2.80 -5.22 9.29
C ASP A 75 -3.22 -5.53 7.83
N GLY A 76 -2.26 -5.85 6.96
CA GLY A 76 -2.52 -6.28 5.58
C GLY A 76 -2.47 -5.12 4.59
N CYS A 77 -3.56 -4.89 3.85
CA CYS A 77 -3.64 -3.76 2.92
C CYS A 77 -5.05 -3.15 2.85
N TYR A 78 -5.06 -1.83 2.67
CA TYR A 78 -6.27 -1.06 2.42
C TYR A 78 -6.28 -0.58 0.97
N VAL A 79 -7.40 -0.75 0.27
CA VAL A 79 -7.58 -0.34 -1.13
C VAL A 79 -8.71 0.67 -1.21
N SER A 80 -8.46 1.80 -1.86
CA SER A 80 -9.46 2.80 -2.23
C SER A 80 -9.28 3.13 -3.70
N GLY A 81 -10.26 2.79 -4.53
CA GLY A 81 -10.16 2.94 -5.98
C GLY A 81 -11.51 3.10 -6.65
N GLU A 82 -11.53 2.88 -7.96
CA GLU A 82 -12.74 3.03 -8.79
C GLU A 82 -13.77 1.92 -8.55
N GLU A 83 -13.34 0.73 -8.12
CA GLU A 83 -14.20 -0.40 -7.77
C GLU A 83 -14.70 -0.34 -6.32
N GLY A 84 -14.44 0.76 -5.63
CA GLY A 84 -14.79 0.97 -4.24
C GLY A 84 -13.62 0.79 -3.28
N THR A 85 -13.96 0.53 -2.03
CA THR A 85 -13.03 0.61 -0.90
C THR A 85 -13.16 -0.62 -0.03
N PHE A 86 -12.04 -1.26 0.28
CA PHE A 86 -12.02 -2.47 1.09
C PHE A 86 -10.69 -2.67 1.79
N HIS A 87 -10.70 -3.51 2.81
CA HIS A 87 -9.53 -3.90 3.59
C HIS A 87 -9.35 -5.42 3.49
N LEU A 88 -8.10 -5.86 3.29
CA LEU A 88 -7.72 -7.26 3.32
C LEU A 88 -6.70 -7.46 4.44
N PRO A 89 -7.01 -8.28 5.47
CA PRO A 89 -6.08 -8.55 6.56
C PRO A 89 -4.86 -9.33 6.05
N ALA A 90 -3.72 -9.20 6.73
CA ALA A 90 -2.52 -9.96 6.39
C ALA A 90 -2.79 -11.49 6.41
N LEU A 91 -2.09 -12.23 5.55
CA LEU A 91 -2.09 -13.69 5.61
C LEU A 91 -1.36 -14.13 6.90
N PRO A 92 -1.87 -15.11 7.66
CA PRO A 92 -1.12 -15.68 8.78
C PRO A 92 0.05 -16.51 8.24
N VAL A 93 1.27 -16.01 8.40
CA VAL A 93 2.52 -16.71 8.06
C VAL A 93 3.59 -16.43 9.11
N GLU A 94 4.55 -17.34 9.26
CA GLU A 94 5.76 -17.09 10.04
C GLU A 94 6.66 -16.11 9.27
N VAL A 95 7.04 -15.00 9.92
CA VAL A 95 7.86 -13.96 9.31
C VAL A 95 9.34 -14.27 9.57
N VAL A 96 10.08 -14.56 8.49
CA VAL A 96 11.52 -14.82 8.49
C VAL A 96 12.31 -13.57 8.12
N ASP A 97 11.96 -12.89 7.02
CA ASP A 97 12.61 -11.66 6.54
C ASP A 97 11.61 -10.78 5.78
N SER A 98 11.40 -9.54 6.22
CA SER A 98 10.46 -8.62 5.57
C SER A 98 11.03 -7.88 4.36
N THR A 99 12.30 -8.10 4.05
CA THR A 99 13.00 -7.44 2.93
C THR A 99 12.32 -7.78 1.61
N GLY A 100 11.90 -6.74 0.87
CA GLY A 100 11.28 -6.91 -0.45
C GLY A 100 9.79 -7.28 -0.41
N ALA A 101 9.16 -7.35 0.76
CA ALA A 101 7.72 -7.65 0.89
C ALA A 101 6.84 -6.65 0.11
N GLY A 102 7.18 -5.36 0.19
CA GLY A 102 6.47 -4.29 -0.51
C GLY A 102 6.57 -4.41 -2.03
N ASP A 103 7.76 -4.73 -2.54
CA ASP A 103 7.98 -4.94 -3.98
C ASP A 103 7.25 -6.17 -4.49
N ASN A 104 7.29 -7.26 -3.74
CA ASN A 104 6.55 -8.48 -4.02
C ASN A 104 5.04 -8.25 -4.02
N PHE A 105 4.53 -7.45 -3.08
CA PHE A 105 3.14 -7.02 -3.08
C PHE A 105 2.77 -6.30 -4.38
N VAL A 106 3.55 -5.27 -4.75
CA VAL A 106 3.29 -4.48 -5.95
C VAL A 106 3.38 -5.34 -7.21
N ALA A 107 4.37 -6.23 -7.29
CA ALA A 107 4.52 -7.17 -8.40
C ALA A 107 3.30 -8.08 -8.54
N GLY A 108 2.83 -8.69 -7.45
CA GLY A 108 1.63 -9.52 -7.45
C GLY A 108 0.37 -8.76 -7.85
N PHE A 109 0.22 -7.52 -7.36
CA PHE A 109 -0.89 -6.64 -7.70
C PHE A 109 -0.91 -6.27 -9.19
N LEU A 110 0.21 -5.80 -9.74
CA LEU A 110 0.35 -5.47 -11.15
C LEU A 110 0.14 -6.70 -12.04
N SER A 111 0.54 -7.89 -11.56
CA SER A 111 0.26 -9.16 -12.24
C SER A 111 -1.24 -9.43 -12.41
N GLY A 112 -2.07 -8.99 -11.45
CA GLY A 112 -3.54 -9.06 -11.56
C GLY A 112 -4.08 -8.06 -12.58
N ILE A 113 -3.60 -6.81 -12.56
CA ILE A 113 -3.99 -5.79 -13.53
C ILE A 113 -3.70 -6.25 -14.97
N LEU A 114 -2.50 -6.79 -15.21
CA LEU A 114 -2.10 -7.29 -16.53
C LEU A 114 -2.98 -8.47 -17.01
N ARG A 115 -3.70 -9.13 -16.11
CA ARG A 115 -4.67 -10.19 -16.42
C ARG A 115 -6.11 -9.68 -16.57
N GLY A 116 -6.34 -8.36 -16.45
CA GLY A 116 -7.67 -7.77 -16.49
C GLY A 116 -8.53 -8.13 -15.28
N GLU A 117 -7.90 -8.43 -14.15
CA GLU A 117 -8.61 -8.73 -12.90
C GLU A 117 -9.04 -7.46 -12.17
N GLY A 118 -10.13 -7.56 -11.39
CA GLY A 118 -10.57 -6.46 -10.52
C GLY A 118 -9.64 -6.20 -9.33
N LEU A 119 -9.80 -5.05 -8.68
CA LEU A 119 -8.93 -4.57 -7.60
C LEU A 119 -8.82 -5.56 -6.44
N THR A 120 -9.92 -6.21 -6.05
CA THR A 120 -9.90 -7.21 -4.96
C THR A 120 -9.01 -8.40 -5.30
N ALA A 121 -9.10 -8.92 -6.53
CA ALA A 121 -8.25 -10.02 -6.98
C ALA A 121 -6.78 -9.60 -7.11
N CYS A 122 -6.52 -8.38 -7.59
CA CYS A 122 -5.17 -7.80 -7.63
C CYS A 122 -4.56 -7.70 -6.22
N ALA A 123 -5.32 -7.16 -5.26
CA ALA A 123 -4.90 -7.05 -3.87
C ALA A 123 -4.62 -8.42 -3.24
N GLU A 124 -5.46 -9.42 -3.52
CA GLU A 124 -5.24 -10.79 -3.06
C GLU A 124 -3.96 -11.42 -3.62
N ARG A 125 -3.64 -11.17 -4.90
CA ARG A 125 -2.37 -11.61 -5.49
C ARG A 125 -1.16 -10.96 -4.84
N GLY A 126 -1.20 -9.63 -4.68
CA GLY A 126 -0.12 -8.89 -4.03
C GLY A 126 0.11 -9.39 -2.60
N ARG A 127 -0.97 -9.54 -1.84
CA ARG A 127 -0.93 -10.04 -0.46
C ARG A 127 -0.35 -11.45 -0.35
N ARG A 128 -0.71 -12.35 -1.26
CA ARG A 128 -0.12 -13.71 -1.34
C ARG A 128 1.36 -13.68 -1.66
N GLN A 129 1.78 -12.87 -2.64
CA GLN A 129 3.19 -12.79 -3.01
C GLN A 129 4.05 -12.20 -1.88
N ALA A 130 3.54 -11.19 -1.19
CA ALA A 130 4.20 -10.64 0.00
C ALA A 130 4.31 -11.70 1.12
N ALA A 131 3.26 -12.47 1.38
CA ALA A 131 3.28 -13.54 2.38
C ALA A 131 4.31 -14.63 2.06
N ILE A 132 4.46 -15.01 0.79
CA ILE A 132 5.50 -15.95 0.35
C ILE A 132 6.88 -15.35 0.58
N CYS A 133 7.10 -14.09 0.17
CA CYS A 133 8.36 -13.38 0.35
C CYS A 133 8.78 -13.36 1.81
N ILE A 134 7.88 -12.96 2.72
CA ILE A 134 8.25 -12.80 4.13
C ILE A 134 8.47 -14.11 4.88
N SER A 135 8.00 -15.23 4.33
CA SER A 135 8.19 -16.57 4.90
C SER A 135 9.56 -17.18 4.58
N ARG A 136 10.40 -16.48 3.83
CA ARG A 136 11.70 -16.95 3.34
C ARG A 136 12.80 -15.93 3.66
N MET A 137 14.05 -16.34 3.58
CA MET A 137 15.19 -15.43 3.74
C MET A 137 15.47 -14.72 2.41
N GLY A 138 15.59 -13.39 2.44
CA GLY A 138 15.80 -12.57 1.24
C GLY A 138 14.54 -12.34 0.39
N ALA A 139 14.69 -11.56 -0.68
CA ALA A 139 13.57 -11.02 -1.47
C ALA A 139 13.04 -11.92 -2.61
N SER A 140 13.51 -13.17 -2.72
CA SER A 140 13.25 -14.04 -3.89
C SER A 140 12.81 -15.45 -3.51
N GLU A 141 11.99 -16.06 -4.36
CA GLU A 141 11.69 -17.49 -4.31
C GLU A 141 12.98 -18.28 -4.61
N GLU A 142 13.55 -18.97 -3.62
CA GLU A 142 14.40 -20.12 -3.95
C GLU A 142 13.54 -21.12 -4.74
N LYS A 143 13.96 -21.38 -5.97
CA LYS A 143 13.45 -22.49 -6.79
C LYS A 143 13.96 -23.78 -6.16
N GLU A 144 13.06 -24.58 -5.59
CA GLU A 144 13.23 -26.04 -5.61
C GLU A 144 12.77 -26.61 -6.95
#